data_AF-A0A0C7KKR5-F1
#
_entry.id   AF-A0A0C7KKR5-F1
#
_cell.length_a   1.000
_cell.length_b   1.000
_cell.length_c   1.000
_cell.angle_alpha   90.00
_cell.angle_beta   90.00
_cell.angle_gamma   90.00
#
_symmetry.space_group_name_H-M   'P 1'
#
loop_
_entity.id
_entity.type
_entity.pdbx_description
1 polymer ?
#
loop_
_entity_poly.entity_id
_entity_poly.type
_entity_poly.pdbx_seq_one_letter_code
_entity_poly.pdbx_strand_id
1 'polypeptide(L)' 'MLPGEVCDVMHKENVSLQAAWRILRGMSQQEVAEKLGISQSAVSQLEALDSRPQKRTREKLAAIYGCTQEQISLYLPKEG' A
#
# COMPACT_ATOMS: atom_id res chain seq x y z
N MET A 1 9.25 12.19 -0.04
CA MET A 1 8.14 12.87 -0.74
C MET A 1 7.30 11.80 -1.43
N LEU A 2 5.97 11.89 -1.39
CA LEU A 2 5.09 10.98 -2.14
C LEU A 2 4.95 11.48 -3.59
N PRO A 3 4.99 10.62 -4.62
CA PRO A 3 4.71 11.03 -5.98
C PRO A 3 3.27 11.53 -6.12
N GLY A 4 3.08 12.61 -6.89
CA GLY A 4 1.75 13.23 -7.10
C GLY A 4 0.73 12.23 -7.68
N GLU A 5 1.15 11.35 -8.59
CA GLU A 5 0.29 10.34 -9.20
C GLU A 5 -0.30 9.36 -8.18
N VAL A 6 0.46 9.00 -7.15
CA VAL A 6 -0.03 8.11 -6.08
C VAL A 6 -1.06 8.83 -5.22
N CYS A 7 -0.82 10.10 -4.90
CA CYS A 7 -1.78 10.93 -4.18
C CYS A 7 -3.08 11.11 -4.97
N ASP A 8 -2.99 11.30 -6.28
CA ASP A 8 -4.16 11.42 -7.15
C ASP A 8 -5.00 10.15 -7.15
N VAL A 9 -4.39 8.98 -7.32
CA VAL A 9 -5.10 7.69 -7.28
C VAL A 9 -5.75 7.47 -5.90
N MET A 10 -5.02 7.74 -4.82
CA MET A 10 -5.53 7.60 -3.46
C MET A 10 -6.82 8.40 -3.24
N HIS A 11 -6.86 9.66 -3.68
CA HIS A 11 -8.04 10.52 -3.53
C HIS A 11 -9.16 10.17 -4.52
N LYS A 12 -8.84 9.92 -5.80
CA LYS A 12 -9.82 9.62 -6.85
C LYS A 12 -10.57 8.32 -6.58
N GLU A 13 -9.84 7.29 -6.16
CA GLU A 13 -10.40 5.96 -5.92
C GLU A 13 -10.85 5.76 -4.46
N ASN A 14 -10.56 6.72 -3.57
CA ASN A 14 -10.83 6.65 -2.14
C ASN A 14 -10.26 5.37 -1.48
N VAL A 15 -8.98 5.11 -1.72
CA VAL A 15 -8.27 3.91 -1.26
C VAL A 15 -7.06 4.25 -0.38
N SER A 16 -6.51 3.25 0.31
CA SER A 16 -5.26 3.41 1.05
C SER A 16 -4.06 3.66 0.14
N LEU A 17 -2.94 4.12 0.70
CA LEU A 17 -1.70 4.28 -0.05
C LEU A 17 -1.18 2.96 -0.63
N GLN A 18 -1.36 1.82 0.06
CA GLN A 18 -0.92 0.54 -0.47
C GLN A 18 -1.71 0.17 -1.72
N ALA A 19 -3.03 0.37 -1.68
CA ALA A 19 -3.90 0.14 -2.82
C ALA A 19 -3.61 1.13 -3.96
N ALA A 20 -3.37 2.41 -3.66
CA ALA A 20 -3.01 3.41 -4.66
C ALA A 20 -1.72 3.05 -5.41
N TRP A 21 -0.67 2.62 -4.70
CA TRP A 21 0.55 2.10 -5.31
C TRP A 21 0.30 0.87 -6.17
N ARG A 22 -0.50 -0.08 -5.67
CA ARG A 22 -0.86 -1.28 -6.42
C ARG A 22 -1.57 -0.94 -7.73
N ILE A 23 -2.57 -0.06 -7.68
CA ILE A 23 -3.34 0.40 -8.84
C ILE A 23 -2.43 1.12 -9.83
N LEU A 24 -1.56 2.02 -9.37
CA LEU A 24 -0.59 2.74 -10.21
C LEU A 24 0.39 1.77 -10.92
N ARG A 25 0.70 0.64 -10.29
CA ARG A 25 1.53 -0.42 -10.89
C ARG A 25 0.74 -1.41 -11.76
N GLY A 26 -0.57 -1.23 -11.89
CA GLY A 26 -1.43 -2.10 -12.69
C GLY A 26 -1.54 -3.52 -12.13
N MET A 27 -1.33 -3.71 -10.82
CA MET A 27 -1.32 -5.03 -10.20
C MET A 27 -2.67 -5.36 -9.54
N SER A 28 -3.06 -6.63 -9.62
CA SER A 28 -4.15 -7.17 -8.83
C SER A 28 -3.69 -7.48 -7.39
N GLN A 29 -4.64 -7.59 -6.46
CA GLN A 29 -4.34 -8.00 -5.08
C GLN A 29 -3.78 -9.44 -5.05
N GLN A 30 -4.17 -10.30 -5.99
CA GLN A 30 -3.67 -11.66 -6.12
C GLN A 30 -2.20 -11.69 -6.52
N GLU A 31 -1.77 -10.88 -7.49
CA GLU A 31 -0.36 -10.80 -7.89
C GLU A 31 0.54 -10.28 -6.76
N VAL A 32 0.03 -9.32 -5.97
CA VAL A 32 0.75 -8.84 -4.77
C VAL A 32 0.82 -9.94 -3.72
N ALA A 33 -0.25 -10.70 -3.52
CA ALA A 33 -0.32 -11.80 -2.56
C ALA A 33 0.71 -12.89 -2.90
N GLU A 34 0.80 -13.27 -4.18
CA GLU A 34 1.78 -14.24 -4.68
C GLU A 34 3.22 -13.78 -4.44
N LYS A 35 3.52 -12.50 -4.72
CA LYS A 35 4.85 -11.92 -4.46
C LYS A 35 5.20 -11.81 -2.97
N LEU A 36 4.20 -11.64 -2.11
CA LEU A 36 4.36 -11.59 -0.66
C LEU A 36 4.38 -12.96 0.02
N GLY A 37 3.88 -14.00 -0.65
CA GLY A 37 3.65 -15.33 -0.07
C GLY A 37 2.51 -15.35 0.95
N ILE A 38 1.44 -14.59 0.70
CA ILE A 38 0.24 -14.51 1.57
C ILE A 38 -1.04 -14.73 0.74
N SER A 39 -2.21 -14.72 1.37
CA SER A 39 -3.49 -14.78 0.65
C SER A 39 -3.91 -13.42 0.08
N GLN A 40 -4.72 -13.42 -0.98
CA GLN A 40 -5.34 -12.19 -1.51
C GLN A 40 -6.22 -11.50 -0.46
N SER A 41 -6.90 -12.25 0.41
CA SER A 41 -7.66 -11.68 1.53
C SER A 41 -6.76 -10.94 2.54
N ALA A 42 -5.53 -11.42 2.77
CA ALA A 42 -4.57 -10.72 3.60
C ALA A 42 -4.11 -9.42 2.95
N VAL A 43 -3.94 -9.38 1.61
CA VAL A 43 -3.67 -8.12 0.89
C VAL A 43 -4.84 -7.15 1.02
N SER A 44 -6.09 -7.63 0.89
CA SER A 44 -7.28 -6.79 1.09
C SER A 44 -7.31 -6.16 2.51
N GLN A 45 -6.96 -6.93 3.54
CA GLN A 45 -6.82 -6.41 4.92
C GLN A 45 -5.65 -5.43 5.08
N LEU A 46 -4.54 -5.67 4.39
CA LEU A 46 -3.42 -4.72 4.37
C LEU A 46 -3.83 -3.38 3.73
N GLU A 47 -4.73 -3.42 2.75
CA GLU A 47 -5.21 -2.25 2.01
C GLU A 47 -6.38 -1.50 2.67
N ALA A 48 -6.92 -2.00 3.79
CA ALA A 48 -7.96 -1.28 4.54
C ALA A 48 -7.44 0.09 5.03
N LEU A 49 -8.30 1.12 5.04
CA LEU A 49 -7.91 2.50 5.37
C LEU A 49 -7.36 2.65 6.79
N ASP A 50 -7.81 1.81 7.72
CA ASP A 50 -7.36 1.77 9.12
C ASP A 50 -6.17 0.82 9.34
N SER A 51 -5.73 0.12 8.29
CA SER A 51 -4.63 -0.83 8.37
C SER A 51 -3.30 -0.14 8.63
N ARG A 52 -2.51 -0.74 9.52
CA ARG A 52 -1.17 -0.27 9.88
C ARG A 52 -0.17 -1.41 9.73
N PRO A 53 0.27 -1.72 8.49
CA PRO A 53 1.20 -2.81 8.25
C PRO A 53 2.51 -2.60 9.02
N GLN A 54 3.05 -3.68 9.58
CA GLN A 54 4.35 -3.65 10.25
C GLN A 54 5.47 -3.21 9.29
N LYS A 55 6.57 -2.68 9.85
CA LYS A 55 7.72 -2.20 9.08
C LYS A 55 8.19 -3.22 8.03
N ARG A 56 8.35 -4.49 8.41
CA ARG A 56 8.75 -5.57 7.50
C ARG A 56 7.81 -5.76 6.33
N THR A 57 6.50 -5.64 6.55
CA THR A 57 5.49 -5.74 5.48
C THR A 57 5.57 -4.54 4.55
N ARG A 58 5.76 -3.33 5.09
CA ARG A 58 5.95 -2.13 4.28
C ARG A 58 7.21 -2.21 3.42
N GLU A 59 8.31 -2.72 3.94
CA GLU A 59 9.55 -2.95 3.17
C GLU A 59 9.32 -3.90 1.99
N LYS A 60 8.61 -5.01 2.21
CA LYS A 60 8.26 -5.94 1.13
C LYS A 60 7.36 -5.31 0.07
N LEU A 61 6.31 -4.59 0.48
CA LEU A 61 5.43 -3.86 -0.43
C LEU A 61 6.18 -2.80 -1.22
N ALA A 62 7.06 -2.06 -0.56
CA ALA A 62 7.90 -1.04 -1.18
C ALA A 62 8.82 -1.63 -2.24
N ALA A 63 9.41 -2.81 -1.98
CA ALA A 63 10.20 -3.53 -2.96
C ALA A 63 9.37 -3.98 -4.18
N ILE A 64 8.12 -4.43 -3.97
CA ILE A 64 7.21 -4.81 -5.07
C ILE A 64 6.84 -3.59 -5.93
N TYR A 65 6.56 -2.45 -5.31
CA TYR A 65 6.12 -1.24 -6.00
C TYR A 65 7.26 -0.33 -6.46
N GLY A 66 8.51 -0.62 -6.10
CA GLY A 66 9.67 0.21 -6.45
C GLY A 66 9.63 1.59 -5.78
N CYS A 67 9.24 1.63 -4.51
CA CYS A 67 9.18 2.85 -3.69
C CYS A 67 9.90 2.62 -2.34
N THR A 68 9.80 3.55 -1.38
CA THR A 68 10.33 3.36 -0.01
C THR A 68 9.24 2.93 0.97
N GLN A 69 9.60 2.32 2.10
CA GLN A 69 8.63 1.83 3.09
C GLN A 69 7.84 2.97 3.77
N GLU A 70 8.42 4.17 3.84
CA GLU A 70 7.77 5.40 4.31
C GLU A 70 6.67 5.88 3.35
N GLN A 71 6.72 5.48 2.08
CA GLN A 71 5.71 5.83 1.07
C GLN A 71 4.52 4.85 1.03
N ILE A 72 4.59 3.74 1.76
CA ILE A 72 3.54 2.70 1.80
C ILE A 72 2.44 3.02 2.82
N SER A 73 2.73 3.87 3.80
CA SER A 73 1.76 4.30 4.80
C SER A 73 2.16 5.68 5.27
N LEU A 74 1.26 6.65 5.16
CA LEU A 74 1.40 7.90 5.88
C LEU A 74 1.28 7.57 7.36
N TYR A 75 2.37 7.73 8.09
CA TYR A 75 2.30 7.84 9.53
C TYR A 75 1.51 9.12 9.83
N LEU A 76 0.19 9.01 9.95
CA LEU A 76 -0.60 9.98 10.69
C LEU A 76 -0.44 9.55 12.15
N PRO A 77 0.46 10.18 12.95
CA PRO A 77 0.33 10.04 14.39
C PRO A 77 -1.11 10.37 14.72
N LYS A 78 -1.78 9.51 15.49
CA LYS A 78 -3.10 9.89 16.02
C LYS A 78 -2.83 11.18 16.79
N GLU A 79 -3.51 12.25 16.41
CA GLU A 79 -3.63 13.42 17.30
C GLU A 79 -4.12 12.85 18.63
N GLY A 80 -3.25 12.97 19.64
CA GLY A 80 -3.52 12.55 21.00
C GLY A 80 -4.42 13.56 21.69
#